data_AF-A0A6M3ZSH4-F1
#
_entry.id   AF-A0A6M3ZSH4-F1
#
_cell.length_a   1.000
_cell.length_b   1.000
_cell.length_c   1.000
_cell.angle_alpha   90.00
_cell.angle_beta   90.00
_cell.angle_gamma   90.00
#
_symmetry.space_group_name_H-M   'P 1'
#
loop_
_entity.id
_entity.type
_entity.pdbx_description
1 polymer ?
#
loop_
_entity_poly.entity_id
_entity_poly.type
_entity_poly.pdbx_seq_one_letter_code
_entity_poly.pdbx_strand_id
1 'polypeptide(L)'
;MTALEQILKLTTIDDPFRNAPSNLYQLQLEAAAERFAQRREQIPVLKIRARDSGVEAVRSHADLVPLLFADANYKSYPDSFVEQGRWDRMSLWLQTLSTHPIKGIDYAGINNMDDWIYALRKNGHHVMSSSGTSGRNSFLNQSEVDREMGWRLMEQGIRWCVGRFRDKEKRYPVFLLLPAQGSYTATERTARFAEEIGLDGDIHYISNVPQSATEMMQMMQLRRAMAAGTAKPSEIAEAEERGRARQQRIAEDMAGFIDQLLARRHEPMIITGMMAMLYAVVAAARARGIPDGDFHPDTIISIGGGKKGNALPDDYQQQCHDFFKLGPENFCDGYGMAEMSGFCPTWHSQGGWVIPPWILPLVLDQAGEKLLNPADGKGRAEGRFAFIDLLVDGRWGGLITGDKVVIDFSPTADGVTCPHVVTMTRYKDLPGGDDKLSCAGTIDAYVRGSIGA
;
A
#
# COMPACT_ATOMS: atom_id res chain seq x y z
N MET A 1 -29.14 -6.39 -10.13
CA MET A 1 -27.69 -6.25 -9.89
C MET A 1 -27.54 -5.23 -8.80
N THR A 2 -26.87 -5.59 -7.70
CA THR A 2 -26.69 -4.68 -6.57
C THR A 2 -25.75 -3.53 -6.94
N ALA A 3 -25.68 -2.46 -6.14
CA ALA A 3 -24.77 -1.34 -6.40
C ALA A 3 -23.31 -1.81 -6.31
N LEU A 4 -23.00 -2.67 -5.34
CA LEU A 4 -21.68 -3.27 -5.20
C LEU A 4 -21.31 -4.11 -6.43
N GLU A 5 -22.20 -4.98 -6.92
CA GLU A 5 -21.93 -5.77 -8.13
C GLU A 5 -21.63 -4.90 -9.35
N GLN A 6 -22.29 -3.75 -9.50
CA GLN A 6 -22.02 -2.81 -10.57
C GLN A 6 -20.61 -2.21 -10.45
N ILE A 7 -20.20 -1.79 -9.26
CA ILE A 7 -18.84 -1.30 -8.99
C ILE A 7 -17.80 -2.40 -9.27
N LEU A 8 -18.02 -3.62 -8.80
CA LEU A 8 -17.09 -4.74 -8.99
C LEU A 8 -16.87 -5.04 -10.48
N LYS A 9 -17.91 -4.92 -11.32
CA LYS A 9 -17.80 -5.14 -12.76
C LYS A 9 -16.89 -4.14 -13.47
N LEU A 10 -16.72 -2.93 -12.94
CA LEU A 10 -15.82 -1.93 -13.51
C LEU A 10 -14.37 -2.41 -13.55
N THR A 11 -13.98 -3.33 -12.66
CA THR A 11 -12.63 -3.93 -12.66
C THR A 11 -12.30 -4.71 -13.94
N THR A 12 -13.33 -5.12 -14.70
CA THR A 12 -13.19 -5.90 -15.94
C THR A 12 -13.20 -5.05 -17.21
N ILE A 13 -13.42 -3.74 -17.08
CA ILE A 13 -13.44 -2.80 -18.21
C ILE A 13 -12.00 -2.34 -18.47
N ASP A 14 -11.59 -2.21 -19.73
CA ASP A 14 -10.21 -1.80 -20.07
C ASP A 14 -9.86 -0.38 -19.56
N ASP A 15 -10.81 0.56 -19.64
CA ASP A 15 -10.67 1.93 -19.15
C ASP A 15 -11.80 2.29 -18.19
N PRO A 16 -11.73 1.89 -16.92
CA PRO A 16 -12.74 2.21 -15.93
C PRO A 16 -12.74 3.70 -15.55
N PHE A 17 -11.67 4.44 -15.85
CA PHE A 17 -11.50 5.84 -15.46
C PHE A 17 -12.32 6.80 -16.32
N ARG A 18 -12.46 6.49 -17.62
CA ARG A 18 -13.32 7.24 -18.57
C ARG A 18 -14.73 6.66 -18.67
N ASN A 19 -14.91 5.38 -18.36
CA ASN A 19 -16.18 4.67 -18.51
C ASN A 19 -16.89 4.38 -17.19
N ALA A 20 -16.53 5.08 -16.11
CA ALA A 20 -17.33 5.04 -14.89
C ALA A 20 -18.70 5.69 -15.13
N PRO A 21 -19.76 5.18 -14.47
CA PRO A 21 -21.12 5.68 -14.67
C PRO A 21 -21.26 7.13 -14.20
N SER A 22 -22.12 7.91 -14.87
CA SER A 22 -22.30 9.34 -14.54
C SER A 22 -22.85 9.61 -13.13
N ASN A 23 -23.46 8.59 -12.50
CA ASN A 23 -23.92 8.63 -11.11
C ASN A 23 -22.93 7.96 -10.13
N LEU A 24 -21.64 7.85 -10.47
CA LEU A 24 -20.62 7.15 -9.69
C LEU A 24 -20.66 7.50 -8.18
N TYR A 25 -20.76 8.79 -7.83
CA TYR A 25 -20.80 9.23 -6.43
C TYR A 25 -21.95 8.60 -5.63
N GLN A 26 -23.15 8.53 -6.23
CA GLN A 26 -24.31 7.91 -5.61
C GLN A 26 -24.18 6.38 -5.60
N LEU A 27 -23.69 5.79 -6.69
CA LEU A 27 -23.48 4.35 -6.80
C LEU A 27 -22.46 3.84 -5.77
N GLN A 28 -21.40 4.61 -5.52
CA GLN A 28 -20.40 4.32 -4.50
C GLN A 28 -21.00 4.34 -3.09
N LEU A 29 -21.87 5.30 -2.77
CA LEU A 29 -22.57 5.34 -1.48
C LEU A 29 -23.45 4.10 -1.28
N GLU A 30 -24.23 3.72 -2.28
CA GLU A 30 -25.09 2.53 -2.24
C GLU A 30 -24.25 1.26 -2.08
N ALA A 31 -23.15 1.14 -2.84
CA ALA A 31 -22.22 0.02 -2.72
C ALA A 31 -21.54 -0.03 -1.33
N ALA A 32 -21.18 1.12 -0.77
CA ALA A 32 -20.61 1.22 0.57
C ALA A 32 -21.63 0.81 1.66
N ALA A 33 -22.91 1.16 1.48
CA ALA A 33 -23.98 0.73 2.37
C ALA A 33 -24.19 -0.79 2.33
N GLU A 34 -24.21 -1.39 1.13
CA GLU A 34 -24.26 -2.84 0.96
C GLU A 34 -23.04 -3.53 1.60
N ARG A 35 -21.83 -3.01 1.34
CA ARG A 35 -20.60 -3.55 1.91
C ARG A 35 -20.58 -3.44 3.43
N PHE A 36 -21.04 -2.32 3.99
CA PHE A 36 -21.18 -2.13 5.44
C PHE A 36 -22.09 -3.17 6.06
N ALA A 37 -23.29 -3.37 5.50
CA ALA A 37 -24.27 -4.33 6.02
C ALA A 37 -23.68 -5.75 6.08
N GLN A 38 -22.88 -6.14 5.08
CA GLN A 38 -22.17 -7.43 5.08
C GLN A 38 -21.05 -7.47 6.13
N ARG A 39 -20.14 -6.48 6.11
CA ARG A 39 -18.92 -6.52 6.92
C ARG A 39 -19.19 -6.28 8.39
N ARG A 40 -20.26 -5.55 8.76
CA ARG A 40 -20.68 -5.35 10.15
C ARG A 40 -20.98 -6.69 10.84
N GLU A 41 -21.53 -7.67 10.13
CA GLU A 41 -21.80 -8.99 10.70
C GLU A 41 -20.56 -9.90 10.73
N GLN A 42 -19.54 -9.59 9.93
CA GLN A 42 -18.34 -10.42 9.77
C GLN A 42 -17.16 -9.95 10.63
N ILE A 43 -17.03 -8.63 10.84
CA ILE A 43 -15.87 -8.00 11.48
C ILE A 43 -16.27 -7.50 12.88
N PRO A 44 -15.84 -8.16 13.97
CA PRO A 44 -16.24 -7.82 15.33
C PRO A 44 -15.97 -6.35 15.71
N VAL A 45 -14.79 -5.83 15.38
CA VAL A 45 -14.42 -4.45 15.68
C VAL A 45 -15.32 -3.44 14.95
N LEU A 46 -15.69 -3.73 13.70
CA LEU A 46 -16.59 -2.86 12.94
C LEU A 46 -18.00 -2.87 13.55
N LYS A 47 -18.48 -4.03 14.00
CA LYS A 47 -19.77 -4.17 14.68
C LYS A 47 -19.84 -3.30 15.94
N ILE A 48 -18.80 -3.38 16.77
CA ILE A 48 -18.67 -2.59 18.00
C ILE A 48 -18.62 -1.10 17.67
N ARG A 49 -17.77 -0.72 16.71
CA ARG A 49 -17.62 0.68 16.29
C ARG A 49 -18.92 1.28 15.76
N ALA A 50 -19.65 0.52 14.94
CA ALA A 50 -20.96 0.91 14.43
C ALA A 50 -21.96 1.16 15.56
N ARG A 51 -22.06 0.22 16.52
CA ARG A 51 -22.91 0.36 17.71
C ARG A 51 -22.54 1.59 18.54
N ASP A 52 -21.27 1.76 18.86
CA ASP A 52 -20.80 2.83 19.75
C ASP A 52 -20.94 4.22 19.10
N SER A 53 -20.93 4.27 17.77
CA SER A 53 -21.17 5.49 16.99
C SER A 53 -22.65 5.72 16.63
N GLY A 54 -23.55 4.81 17.01
CA GLY A 54 -24.97 4.89 16.67
C GLY A 54 -25.30 4.67 15.19
N VAL A 55 -24.41 4.06 14.41
CA VAL A 55 -24.60 3.83 12.97
C VAL A 55 -25.20 2.44 12.73
N GLU A 56 -26.52 2.40 12.55
CA GLU A 56 -27.23 1.16 12.22
C GLU A 56 -27.23 0.83 10.72
N ALA A 57 -27.22 1.86 9.88
CA ALA A 57 -27.17 1.75 8.42
C ALA A 57 -26.52 3.02 7.84
N VAL A 58 -25.81 2.86 6.72
CA VAL A 58 -25.25 3.98 5.95
C VAL A 58 -26.32 4.54 5.04
N ARG A 59 -26.68 5.82 5.22
CA ARG A 59 -27.65 6.54 4.38
C ARG A 59 -27.06 7.76 3.69
N SER A 60 -25.88 8.19 4.14
CA SER A 60 -25.12 9.31 3.63
C SER A 60 -23.63 9.04 3.74
N HIS A 61 -22.81 9.79 3.00
CA HIS A 61 -21.36 9.72 3.10
C HIS A 61 -20.84 10.07 4.51
N ALA A 62 -21.55 10.94 5.24
CA ALA A 62 -21.18 11.31 6.60
C ALA A 62 -21.28 10.13 7.58
N ASP A 63 -22.21 9.19 7.34
CA ASP A 63 -22.36 7.98 8.17
C ASP A 63 -21.14 7.04 8.08
N LEU A 64 -20.34 7.17 7.01
CA LEU A 64 -19.12 6.37 6.81
C LEU A 64 -17.97 6.85 7.70
N VAL A 65 -17.90 8.16 8.01
CA VAL A 65 -16.79 8.76 8.77
C VAL A 65 -16.53 8.05 10.11
N PRO A 66 -17.52 7.85 11.00
CA PRO A 66 -17.29 7.15 12.25
C PRO A 66 -16.98 5.65 12.06
N LEU A 67 -17.15 5.07 10.87
CA LEU A 67 -16.84 3.66 10.58
C LEU A 67 -15.42 3.43 10.08
N LEU A 68 -14.67 4.49 9.75
CA LEU A 68 -13.31 4.38 9.22
C LEU A 68 -12.31 3.90 10.28
N PHE A 69 -11.33 3.09 9.88
CA PHE A 69 -10.21 2.73 10.73
C PHE A 69 -9.01 3.65 10.49
N ALA A 70 -8.14 3.81 11.48
CA ALA A 70 -6.82 4.39 11.35
C ALA A 70 -5.75 3.28 11.27
N ASP A 71 -4.54 3.62 10.85
CA ASP A 71 -3.40 2.70 10.81
C ASP A 71 -3.12 2.06 12.19
N ALA A 72 -3.36 2.81 13.26
CA ALA A 72 -3.24 2.35 14.64
C ALA A 72 -4.13 1.14 14.95
N ASN A 73 -5.28 0.98 14.28
CA ASN A 73 -6.15 -0.18 14.51
C ASN A 73 -5.48 -1.48 14.08
N TYR A 74 -4.73 -1.47 12.98
CA TYR A 74 -3.94 -2.61 12.52
C TYR A 74 -2.64 -2.80 13.31
N LYS A 75 -2.40 -1.97 14.33
CA LYS A 75 -1.28 -2.03 15.27
C LYS A 75 -1.76 -2.24 16.72
N SER A 76 -3.03 -2.59 16.94
CA SER A 76 -3.66 -2.58 18.28
C SER A 76 -3.45 -3.86 19.10
N TYR A 77 -2.66 -4.83 18.61
CA TYR A 77 -2.32 -6.02 19.39
C TYR A 77 -1.60 -5.64 20.70
N PRO A 78 -1.62 -6.43 21.78
CA PRO A 78 -0.73 -6.22 22.93
C PRO A 78 0.74 -6.60 22.64
N ASP A 79 1.71 -5.81 23.12
CA ASP A 79 3.15 -6.11 22.92
C ASP A 79 3.52 -7.46 23.55
N SER A 80 2.92 -7.76 24.70
CA SER A 80 3.11 -9.03 25.42
C SER A 80 2.77 -10.26 24.58
N PHE A 81 1.89 -10.15 23.58
CA PHE A 81 1.57 -11.30 22.74
C PHE A 81 2.76 -11.69 21.87
N VAL A 82 3.50 -10.71 21.36
CA VAL A 82 4.67 -10.98 20.54
C VAL A 82 5.88 -11.32 21.41
N GLU A 83 6.09 -10.59 22.51
CA GLU A 83 7.21 -10.83 23.44
C GLU A 83 7.17 -12.24 24.07
N GLN A 84 5.97 -12.78 24.30
CA GLN A 84 5.78 -14.10 24.92
C GLN A 84 5.48 -15.20 23.89
N GLY A 85 5.57 -14.91 22.58
CA GLY A 85 5.29 -15.90 21.53
C GLY A 85 3.84 -16.42 21.55
N ARG A 86 2.87 -15.62 22.02
CA ARG A 86 1.44 -15.96 22.08
C ARG A 86 0.77 -15.76 20.72
N TRP A 87 1.20 -16.56 19.74
CA TRP A 87 0.69 -16.53 18.37
C TRP A 87 -0.80 -16.92 18.27
N ASP A 88 -1.28 -17.71 19.23
CA ASP A 88 -2.70 -17.98 19.45
C ASP A 88 -3.48 -16.69 19.70
N ARG A 89 -2.96 -15.83 20.59
CA ARG A 89 -3.56 -14.54 20.93
C ARG A 89 -3.40 -13.50 19.82
N MET A 90 -2.28 -13.51 19.10
CA MET A 90 -2.11 -12.69 17.89
C MET A 90 -3.16 -13.02 16.82
N SER A 91 -3.45 -14.31 16.62
CA SER A 91 -4.46 -14.76 15.64
C SER A 91 -5.88 -14.40 16.09
N LEU A 92 -6.19 -14.51 17.39
CA LEU A 92 -7.45 -14.02 17.95
C LEU A 92 -7.62 -12.51 17.79
N TRP A 93 -6.56 -11.73 17.99
CA TRP A 93 -6.59 -10.29 17.70
C TRP A 93 -6.87 -10.02 16.22
N LEU A 94 -6.11 -10.65 15.32
CA LEU A 94 -6.27 -10.45 13.87
C LEU A 94 -7.68 -10.83 13.40
N GLN A 95 -8.28 -11.87 13.99
CA GLN A 95 -9.66 -12.27 13.72
C GLN A 95 -10.65 -11.13 13.95
N THR A 96 -10.43 -10.28 14.95
CA THR A 96 -11.33 -9.16 15.26
C THR A 96 -11.37 -8.08 14.16
N LEU A 97 -10.36 -8.06 13.29
CA LEU A 97 -10.17 -7.15 12.17
C LEU A 97 -10.40 -7.83 10.80
N SER A 98 -10.67 -9.13 10.78
CA SER A 98 -10.73 -9.95 9.57
C SER A 98 -12.17 -10.35 9.22
N THR A 99 -12.46 -10.40 7.92
CA THR A 99 -13.76 -10.84 7.40
C THR A 99 -13.93 -12.35 7.52
N HIS A 100 -12.90 -13.11 7.12
CA HIS A 100 -12.96 -14.57 7.08
C HIS A 100 -12.48 -15.19 8.40
N PRO A 101 -13.08 -16.30 8.86
CA PRO A 101 -12.64 -16.96 10.09
C PRO A 101 -11.22 -17.57 9.97
N ILE A 102 -10.33 -17.19 10.87
CA ILE A 102 -9.00 -17.77 11.06
C ILE A 102 -9.14 -19.07 11.85
N LYS A 103 -8.90 -20.20 11.17
CA LYS A 103 -9.02 -21.55 11.73
C LYS A 103 -7.86 -22.41 11.22
N GLY A 104 -7.63 -23.55 11.88
CA GLY A 104 -6.68 -24.56 11.39
C GLY A 104 -5.20 -24.21 11.56
N ILE A 105 -4.87 -23.18 12.35
CA ILE A 105 -3.48 -22.84 12.65
C ILE A 105 -2.91 -23.81 13.69
N ASP A 106 -1.82 -24.50 13.32
CA ASP A 106 -0.98 -25.23 14.27
C ASP A 106 0.08 -24.29 14.85
N TYR A 107 -0.03 -23.99 16.15
CA TYR A 107 0.87 -23.07 16.84
C TYR A 107 2.15 -23.74 17.37
N ALA A 108 2.24 -25.07 17.38
CA ALA A 108 3.37 -25.78 17.97
C ALA A 108 4.71 -25.52 17.25
N GLY A 109 4.65 -25.19 15.95
CA GLY A 109 5.81 -24.91 15.11
C GLY A 109 6.10 -23.43 14.86
N ILE A 110 5.39 -22.52 15.53
CA ILE A 110 5.50 -21.08 15.28
C ILE A 110 6.44 -20.45 16.32
N ASN A 111 7.66 -20.11 15.92
CA ASN A 111 8.68 -19.58 16.82
C ASN A 111 8.79 -18.05 16.75
N ASN A 112 8.44 -17.48 15.62
CA ASN A 112 8.59 -16.05 15.35
C ASN A 112 7.43 -15.52 14.49
N MET A 113 7.50 -14.21 14.18
CA MET A 113 6.46 -13.51 13.44
C MET A 113 6.36 -13.93 11.99
N ASP A 114 7.49 -14.30 11.36
CA ASP A 114 7.50 -14.77 9.98
C ASP A 114 6.87 -16.17 9.88
N ASP A 115 7.16 -17.07 10.84
CA ASP A 115 6.49 -18.37 10.95
C ASP A 115 4.97 -18.21 11.09
N TRP A 116 4.54 -17.21 11.88
CA TRP A 116 3.12 -16.92 12.10
C TRP A 116 2.44 -16.42 10.82
N ILE A 117 3.06 -15.47 10.12
CA ILE A 117 2.57 -14.98 8.82
C ILE A 117 2.50 -16.13 7.80
N TYR A 118 3.49 -17.03 7.79
CA TYR A 118 3.51 -18.18 6.90
C TYR A 118 2.42 -19.21 7.23
N ALA A 119 2.18 -19.48 8.52
CA ALA A 119 1.11 -20.37 8.96
C ALA A 119 -0.29 -19.82 8.61
N LEU A 120 -0.49 -18.51 8.74
CA LEU A 120 -1.69 -17.81 8.29
C LEU A 120 -1.87 -17.93 6.77
N ARG A 121 -0.80 -17.72 6.00
CA ARG A 121 -0.82 -17.84 4.53
C ARG A 121 -1.28 -19.22 4.08
N LYS A 122 -0.79 -20.30 4.74
CA LYS A 122 -1.22 -21.68 4.45
C LYS A 122 -2.72 -21.92 4.69
N ASN A 123 -3.36 -21.08 5.48
CA ASN A 123 -4.77 -21.16 5.82
C ASN A 123 -5.60 -20.06 5.12
N GLY A 124 -5.09 -19.47 4.03
CA GLY A 124 -5.83 -18.49 3.22
C GLY A 124 -5.83 -17.06 3.78
N HIS A 125 -4.97 -16.77 4.75
CA HIS A 125 -4.81 -15.44 5.36
C HIS A 125 -3.48 -14.82 4.97
N HIS A 126 -3.49 -13.91 4.01
CA HIS A 126 -2.28 -13.37 3.39
C HIS A 126 -1.90 -12.06 4.07
N VAL A 127 -1.42 -12.19 5.30
CA VAL A 127 -1.17 -11.05 6.16
C VAL A 127 0.03 -10.26 5.70
N MET A 128 -0.18 -8.95 5.59
CA MET A 128 0.83 -7.99 5.20
C MET A 128 1.33 -7.24 6.42
N SER A 129 2.65 -7.10 6.53
CA SER A 129 3.32 -6.32 7.56
C SER A 129 3.79 -4.98 6.99
N SER A 130 3.60 -3.89 7.71
CA SER A 130 4.31 -2.64 7.41
C SER A 130 5.73 -2.64 7.98
N SER A 131 6.53 -1.67 7.54
CA SER A 131 7.94 -1.53 7.90
C SER A 131 8.18 -0.90 9.28
N GLY A 132 7.13 -0.76 10.07
CA GLY A 132 7.24 -0.38 11.48
C GLY A 132 7.87 0.99 11.76
N THR A 133 7.80 1.97 10.83
CA THR A 133 8.47 3.27 11.00
C THR A 133 8.00 4.09 12.22
N SER A 134 6.87 3.70 12.83
CA SER A 134 6.33 4.29 14.06
C SER A 134 6.63 3.47 15.33
N GLY A 135 7.53 2.47 15.27
CA GLY A 135 7.86 1.60 16.41
C GLY A 135 7.06 0.30 16.50
N ARG A 136 6.10 0.07 15.59
CA ARG A 136 5.23 -1.11 15.58
C ARG A 136 4.77 -1.46 14.17
N ASN A 137 4.76 -2.75 13.85
CA ASN A 137 4.26 -3.25 12.57
C ASN A 137 2.73 -3.20 12.57
N SER A 138 2.14 -2.81 11.45
CA SER A 138 0.72 -3.06 11.21
C SER A 138 0.56 -4.40 10.52
N PHE A 139 -0.48 -5.16 10.87
CA PHE A 139 -0.86 -6.39 10.19
C PHE A 139 -2.21 -6.24 9.51
N LEU A 140 -2.22 -6.40 8.19
CA LEU A 140 -3.42 -6.29 7.38
C LEU A 140 -3.71 -7.63 6.73
N ASN A 141 -4.84 -8.23 7.08
CA ASN A 141 -5.26 -9.48 6.46
C ASN A 141 -5.81 -9.21 5.05
N GLN A 142 -5.42 -10.06 4.12
CA GLN A 142 -5.95 -10.14 2.76
C GLN A 142 -6.41 -11.57 2.48
N SER A 143 -7.51 -11.70 1.72
CA SER A 143 -7.94 -12.99 1.18
C SER A 143 -7.21 -13.28 -0.14
N GLU A 144 -7.37 -14.49 -0.68
CA GLU A 144 -6.85 -14.82 -2.01
C GLU A 144 -7.49 -13.94 -3.10
N VAL A 145 -8.75 -13.51 -2.92
CA VAL A 145 -9.43 -12.60 -3.86
C VAL A 145 -8.73 -11.23 -3.89
N ASP A 146 -8.35 -10.70 -2.72
CA ASP A 146 -7.62 -9.43 -2.64
C ASP A 146 -6.29 -9.48 -3.40
N ARG A 147 -5.56 -10.60 -3.27
CA ARG A 147 -4.27 -10.81 -3.92
C ARG A 147 -4.39 -10.89 -5.43
N GLU A 148 -5.34 -11.70 -5.88
CA GLU A 148 -5.56 -11.93 -7.29
C GLU A 148 -6.05 -10.67 -7.99
N MET A 149 -6.88 -9.87 -7.32
CA MET A 149 -7.27 -8.56 -7.84
C MET A 149 -6.10 -7.57 -7.83
N GLY A 150 -5.28 -7.53 -6.78
CA GLY A 150 -4.31 -6.45 -6.58
C GLY A 150 -3.31 -6.28 -7.73
N TRP A 151 -2.79 -7.37 -8.30
CA TRP A 151 -1.84 -7.28 -9.43
C TRP A 151 -2.56 -6.89 -10.74
N ARG A 152 -3.79 -7.35 -10.96
CA ARG A 152 -4.61 -6.99 -12.14
C ARG A 152 -4.95 -5.51 -12.15
N LEU A 153 -5.31 -4.95 -10.98
CA LEU A 153 -5.58 -3.52 -10.83
C LEU A 153 -4.31 -2.69 -11.03
N MET A 154 -3.15 -3.21 -10.56
CA MET A 154 -1.86 -2.58 -10.80
C MET A 154 -1.57 -2.53 -12.31
N GLU A 155 -1.70 -3.66 -13.00
CA GLU A 155 -1.53 -3.73 -14.45
C GLU A 155 -2.46 -2.75 -15.18
N GLN A 156 -3.77 -2.78 -14.89
CA GLN A 156 -4.76 -1.90 -15.49
C GLN A 156 -4.41 -0.40 -15.30
N GLY A 157 -3.98 -0.01 -14.10
CA GLY A 157 -3.53 1.35 -13.81
C GLY A 157 -2.31 1.77 -14.63
N ILE A 158 -1.31 0.88 -14.75
CA ILE A 158 -0.12 1.14 -15.57
C ILE A 158 -0.50 1.24 -17.06
N ARG A 159 -1.34 0.34 -17.57
CA ARG A 159 -1.79 0.36 -18.98
C ARG A 159 -2.58 1.61 -19.33
N TRP A 160 -3.38 2.12 -18.39
CA TRP A 160 -4.09 3.38 -18.57
C TRP A 160 -3.13 4.57 -18.66
N CYS A 161 -2.11 4.58 -17.80
CA CYS A 161 -1.15 5.67 -17.66
C CYS A 161 -0.09 5.70 -18.77
N VAL A 162 0.37 4.53 -19.23
CA VAL A 162 1.58 4.36 -20.05
C VAL A 162 1.23 3.92 -21.47
N GLY A 163 1.44 4.82 -22.44
CA GLY A 163 1.14 4.58 -23.87
C GLY A 163 1.78 3.31 -24.44
N ARG A 164 3.07 3.09 -24.17
CA ARG A 164 3.81 1.92 -24.68
C ARG A 164 3.49 0.60 -23.99
N PHE A 165 2.73 0.63 -22.89
CA PHE A 165 2.31 -0.56 -22.17
C PHE A 165 0.88 -1.01 -22.51
N ARG A 166 0.29 -0.55 -23.62
CA ARG A 166 -1.09 -0.92 -23.98
C ARG A 166 -1.23 -2.30 -24.62
N ASP A 167 -0.17 -2.83 -25.22
CA ASP A 167 -0.17 -4.18 -25.79
C ASP A 167 -0.13 -5.25 -24.68
N LYS A 168 -1.18 -6.08 -24.59
CA LYS A 168 -1.33 -7.13 -23.58
C LYS A 168 -0.51 -8.38 -23.87
N GLU A 169 -0.10 -8.59 -25.12
CA GLU A 169 0.64 -9.78 -25.54
C GLU A 169 2.15 -9.60 -25.37
N LYS A 170 2.64 -8.35 -25.38
CA LYS A 170 4.07 -8.06 -25.23
C LYS A 170 4.58 -8.45 -23.83
N ARG A 171 5.66 -9.22 -23.80
CA ARG A 171 6.40 -9.62 -22.59
C ARG A 171 7.76 -8.91 -22.53
N TYR A 172 8.28 -8.72 -21.32
CA TYR A 172 9.48 -7.92 -21.07
C TYR A 172 10.46 -8.64 -20.13
N PRO A 173 11.77 -8.39 -20.24
CA PRO A 173 12.67 -8.51 -19.09
C PRO A 173 12.16 -7.60 -17.96
N VAL A 174 12.11 -8.09 -16.72
CA VAL A 174 11.56 -7.33 -15.59
C VAL A 174 12.60 -7.15 -14.50
N PHE A 175 12.81 -5.91 -14.09
CA PHE A 175 13.72 -5.51 -13.03
C PHE A 175 12.95 -4.92 -11.86
N LEU A 176 12.92 -5.65 -10.76
CA LEU A 176 12.19 -5.32 -9.55
C LEU A 176 13.12 -4.65 -8.54
N LEU A 177 12.86 -3.38 -8.26
CA LEU A 177 13.50 -2.57 -7.22
C LEU A 177 12.97 -2.90 -5.82
N LEU A 178 12.65 -4.18 -5.62
CA LEU A 178 12.08 -4.79 -4.42
C LEU A 178 12.79 -6.13 -4.19
N PRO A 179 12.94 -6.58 -2.94
CA PRO A 179 13.54 -7.87 -2.64
C PRO A 179 12.65 -9.02 -3.12
N ALA A 180 13.25 -10.18 -3.40
CA ALA A 180 12.56 -11.37 -3.89
C ALA A 180 11.46 -11.89 -2.96
N GLN A 181 11.60 -11.66 -1.65
CA GLN A 181 10.67 -12.15 -0.64
C GLN A 181 10.47 -11.11 0.46
N GLY A 182 9.26 -11.01 0.96
CA GLY A 182 8.90 -10.17 2.10
C GLY A 182 7.41 -10.22 2.39
N SER A 183 7.03 -9.86 3.62
CA SER A 183 5.64 -9.79 4.07
C SER A 183 4.92 -8.49 3.66
N TYR A 184 5.45 -7.76 2.67
CA TYR A 184 4.92 -6.48 2.20
C TYR A 184 3.97 -6.64 1.02
N THR A 185 2.89 -5.86 1.01
CA THR A 185 1.92 -5.80 -0.10
C THR A 185 2.57 -5.53 -1.45
N ALA A 186 3.48 -4.56 -1.49
CA ALA A 186 4.14 -4.15 -2.72
C ALA A 186 5.02 -5.27 -3.29
N THR A 187 5.78 -5.98 -2.45
CA THR A 187 6.64 -7.09 -2.89
C THR A 187 5.83 -8.17 -3.58
N GLU A 188 4.75 -8.60 -2.95
CA GLU A 188 3.98 -9.72 -3.46
C GLU A 188 3.13 -9.37 -4.69
N ARG A 189 2.46 -8.21 -4.66
CA ARG A 189 1.68 -7.71 -5.79
C ARG A 189 2.56 -7.50 -7.02
N THR A 190 3.74 -6.91 -6.83
CA THR A 190 4.68 -6.63 -7.91
C THR A 190 5.32 -7.92 -8.45
N ALA A 191 5.59 -8.90 -7.58
CA ALA A 191 6.06 -10.22 -8.03
C ALA A 191 5.02 -10.91 -8.92
N ARG A 192 3.73 -10.90 -8.53
CA ARG A 192 2.65 -11.46 -9.35
C ARG A 192 2.47 -10.72 -10.66
N PHE A 193 2.52 -9.38 -10.62
CA PHE A 193 2.55 -8.58 -11.85
C PHE A 193 3.71 -8.98 -12.77
N ALA A 194 4.92 -9.14 -12.24
CA ALA A 194 6.10 -9.53 -13.01
C ALA A 194 5.99 -10.94 -13.60
N GLU A 195 5.41 -11.90 -12.87
CA GLU A 195 5.14 -13.27 -13.38
C GLU A 195 4.25 -13.25 -14.63
N GLU A 196 3.29 -12.34 -14.70
CA GLU A 196 2.31 -12.28 -15.80
C GLU A 196 2.83 -11.52 -17.03
N ILE A 197 3.65 -10.47 -16.83
CA ILE A 197 4.14 -9.61 -17.92
C ILE A 197 5.59 -9.88 -18.31
N GLY A 198 6.28 -10.72 -17.53
CA GLY A 198 7.69 -11.04 -17.72
C GLY A 198 7.93 -12.06 -18.81
N LEU A 199 9.15 -12.06 -19.36
CA LEU A 199 9.66 -13.20 -20.12
C LEU A 199 10.01 -14.34 -19.15
N ASP A 200 9.75 -15.58 -19.56
CA ASP A 200 10.04 -16.77 -18.77
C ASP A 200 11.51 -16.80 -18.32
N GLY A 201 11.73 -16.82 -17.01
CA GLY A 201 13.06 -16.84 -16.41
C GLY A 201 13.83 -15.52 -16.43
N ASP A 202 13.20 -14.40 -16.82
CA ASP A 202 13.85 -13.09 -16.98
C ASP A 202 13.31 -12.02 -16.00
N ILE A 203 13.05 -12.42 -14.76
CA ILE A 203 12.61 -11.56 -13.65
C ILE A 203 13.75 -11.42 -12.64
N HIS A 204 14.20 -10.20 -12.41
CA HIS A 204 15.34 -9.87 -11.55
C HIS A 204 14.89 -9.08 -10.34
N TYR A 205 15.43 -9.40 -9.17
CA TYR A 205 15.15 -8.70 -7.92
C TYR A 205 16.40 -7.98 -7.42
N ILE A 206 16.24 -6.78 -6.87
CA ILE A 206 17.37 -5.99 -6.35
C ILE A 206 18.13 -6.68 -5.21
N SER A 207 17.47 -7.61 -4.51
CA SER A 207 18.13 -8.50 -3.55
C SER A 207 17.34 -9.78 -3.34
N ASN A 208 18.06 -10.89 -3.16
CA ASN A 208 17.48 -12.17 -2.78
C ASN A 208 17.40 -12.36 -1.26
N VAL A 209 17.88 -11.38 -0.48
CA VAL A 209 17.77 -11.37 0.98
C VAL A 209 16.32 -11.05 1.36
N PRO A 210 15.60 -11.96 2.03
CA PRO A 210 14.21 -11.72 2.43
C PRO A 210 14.08 -10.54 3.39
N GLN A 211 12.98 -9.82 3.28
CA GLN A 211 12.55 -8.88 4.31
C GLN A 211 11.76 -9.61 5.40
N SER A 212 12.39 -9.79 6.56
CA SER A 212 11.77 -10.41 7.74
C SER A 212 11.03 -9.39 8.60
N ALA A 213 9.79 -9.69 8.96
CA ALA A 213 9.02 -8.89 9.91
C ALA A 213 9.59 -9.03 11.33
N THR A 214 10.09 -10.23 11.68
CA THR A 214 10.77 -10.50 12.95
C THR A 214 12.01 -9.63 13.12
N GLU A 215 12.92 -9.62 12.15
CA GLU A 215 14.17 -8.85 12.20
C GLU A 215 13.90 -7.36 12.34
N MET A 216 12.92 -6.84 11.60
CA MET A 216 12.55 -5.42 11.67
C MET A 216 12.02 -5.05 13.05
N MET A 217 11.19 -5.91 13.65
CA MET A 217 10.71 -5.70 15.01
C MET A 217 11.86 -5.72 16.02
N GLN A 218 12.76 -6.71 15.93
CA GLN A 218 13.92 -6.83 16.81
C GLN A 218 14.84 -5.60 16.73
N MET A 219 15.10 -5.11 15.51
CA MET A 219 15.89 -3.89 15.30
C MET A 219 15.23 -2.67 15.95
N MET A 220 13.89 -2.56 15.87
CA MET A 220 13.15 -1.48 16.53
C MET A 220 13.16 -1.58 18.05
N GLN A 221 13.00 -2.79 18.61
CA GLN A 221 13.11 -3.03 20.05
C GLN A 221 14.49 -2.65 20.57
N LEU A 222 15.56 -3.03 19.86
CA LEU A 222 16.93 -2.65 20.20
C LEU A 222 17.12 -1.13 20.19
N ARG A 223 16.64 -0.43 19.14
CA ARG A 223 16.69 1.05 19.08
C ARG A 223 15.99 1.70 20.28
N ARG A 224 14.85 1.16 20.70
CA ARG A 224 14.12 1.64 21.89
C ARG A 224 14.90 1.40 23.18
N ALA A 225 15.49 0.21 23.33
CA ALA A 225 16.32 -0.12 24.48
C ALA A 225 17.59 0.75 24.55
N MET A 226 18.22 1.05 23.41
CA MET A 226 19.34 1.99 23.33
C MET A 226 18.93 3.40 23.75
N ALA A 227 17.80 3.92 23.23
CA ALA A 227 17.29 5.22 23.61
C ALA A 227 16.91 5.32 25.11
N ALA A 228 16.46 4.20 25.70
CA ALA A 228 16.15 4.09 27.12
C ALA A 228 17.38 3.80 28.02
N GLY A 229 18.56 3.56 27.43
CA GLY A 229 19.77 3.18 28.17
C GLY A 229 19.72 1.77 28.80
N THR A 230 18.83 0.89 28.32
CA THR A 230 18.62 -0.46 28.87
C THR A 230 19.18 -1.58 28.00
N ALA A 231 19.64 -1.29 26.78
CA ALA A 231 20.26 -2.27 25.90
C ALA A 231 21.61 -2.76 26.45
N LYS A 232 21.84 -4.08 26.46
CA LYS A 232 23.13 -4.63 26.88
C LYS A 232 24.18 -4.48 25.78
N PRO A 233 25.46 -4.22 26.10
CA PRO A 233 26.53 -4.16 25.11
C PRO A 233 26.63 -5.40 24.20
N SER A 234 26.36 -6.60 24.74
CA SER A 234 26.35 -7.84 23.97
C SER A 234 25.21 -7.89 22.94
N GLU A 235 24.02 -7.40 23.30
CA GLU A 235 22.86 -7.36 22.40
C GLU A 235 23.10 -6.39 21.23
N ILE A 236 23.78 -5.28 21.49
CA ILE A 236 24.19 -4.32 20.46
C ILE A 236 25.21 -4.97 19.52
N ALA A 237 26.27 -5.59 20.07
CA ALA A 237 27.31 -6.23 19.27
C ALA A 237 26.78 -7.35 18.37
N GLU A 238 25.91 -8.22 18.90
CA GLU A 238 25.26 -9.29 18.13
C GLU A 238 24.35 -8.76 17.01
N ALA A 239 23.66 -7.65 17.26
CA ALA A 239 22.82 -7.02 16.24
C ALA A 239 23.66 -6.32 15.16
N GLU A 240 24.77 -5.67 15.53
CA GLU A 240 25.71 -5.06 14.59
C GLU A 240 26.39 -6.10 13.71
N GLU A 241 26.79 -7.24 14.27
CA GLU A 241 27.43 -8.32 13.51
C GLU A 241 26.45 -8.95 12.51
N ARG A 242 25.25 -9.32 12.96
CA ARG A 242 24.17 -9.81 12.07
C ARG A 242 23.80 -8.78 11.01
N GLY A 243 23.71 -7.51 11.41
CA GLY A 243 23.42 -6.40 10.52
C GLY A 243 24.47 -6.22 9.43
N ARG A 244 25.76 -6.33 9.76
CA ARG A 244 26.87 -6.13 8.83
C ARG A 244 26.90 -7.16 7.71
N ALA A 245 26.85 -8.45 8.04
CA ALA A 245 26.86 -9.52 7.05
C ALA A 245 25.66 -9.42 6.09
N ARG A 246 24.47 -9.13 6.64
CA ARG A 246 23.25 -8.94 5.85
C ARG A 246 23.32 -7.71 4.95
N GLN A 247 23.80 -6.58 5.46
CA GLN A 247 23.99 -5.35 4.68
C GLN A 247 24.99 -5.55 3.55
N GLN A 248 26.10 -6.24 3.81
CA GLN A 248 27.07 -6.57 2.78
C GLN A 248 26.43 -7.41 1.67
N ARG A 249 25.67 -8.45 2.02
CA ARG A 249 24.99 -9.28 1.02
C ARG A 249 23.97 -8.50 0.19
N ILE A 250 23.19 -7.63 0.82
CA ILE A 250 22.25 -6.74 0.12
C ILE A 250 23.00 -5.81 -0.84
N ALA A 251 24.13 -5.24 -0.40
CA ALA A 251 24.95 -4.36 -1.23
C ALA A 251 25.55 -5.10 -2.44
N GLU A 252 26.04 -6.33 -2.25
CA GLU A 252 26.55 -7.20 -3.31
C GLU A 252 25.45 -7.57 -4.31
N ASP A 253 24.29 -8.03 -3.84
CA ASP A 253 23.14 -8.35 -4.70
C ASP A 253 22.70 -7.11 -5.51
N MET A 254 22.60 -5.95 -4.85
CA MET A 254 22.20 -4.69 -5.50
C MET A 254 23.21 -4.23 -6.54
N ALA A 255 24.51 -4.36 -6.28
CA ALA A 255 25.55 -4.02 -7.25
C ALA A 255 25.44 -4.90 -8.50
N GLY A 256 25.29 -6.23 -8.32
CA GLY A 256 25.10 -7.17 -9.43
C GLY A 256 23.82 -6.91 -10.22
N PHE A 257 22.71 -6.62 -9.53
CA PHE A 257 21.45 -6.24 -10.16
C PHE A 257 21.59 -4.98 -11.03
N ILE A 258 22.24 -3.93 -10.51
CA ILE A 258 22.47 -2.69 -11.25
C ILE A 258 23.39 -2.95 -12.46
N ASP A 259 24.44 -3.76 -12.31
CA ASP A 259 25.32 -4.14 -13.42
C ASP A 259 24.56 -4.82 -14.55
N GLN A 260 23.71 -5.79 -14.21
CA GLN A 260 22.88 -6.50 -15.18
C GLN A 260 21.87 -5.58 -15.88
N LEU A 261 21.19 -4.73 -15.11
CA LEU A 261 20.22 -3.76 -15.62
C LEU A 261 20.88 -2.76 -16.59
N LEU A 262 22.04 -2.20 -16.25
CA LEU A 262 22.74 -1.25 -17.11
C LEU A 262 23.38 -1.91 -18.34
N ALA A 263 23.81 -3.17 -18.24
CA ALA A 263 24.33 -3.91 -19.39
C ALA A 263 23.25 -4.11 -20.48
N ARG A 264 21.98 -4.24 -20.08
CA ARG A 264 20.83 -4.47 -20.96
C ARG A 264 20.04 -3.22 -21.30
N ARG A 265 20.50 -2.04 -20.90
CA ARG A 265 19.74 -0.78 -21.04
C ARG A 265 19.27 -0.44 -22.47
N HIS A 266 19.88 -1.02 -23.50
CA HIS A 266 19.46 -0.86 -24.91
C HIS A 266 18.38 -1.85 -25.36
N GLU A 267 17.84 -2.67 -24.46
CA GLU A 267 16.68 -3.55 -24.69
C GLU A 267 15.41 -2.93 -24.06
N PRO A 268 14.21 -3.16 -24.64
CA PRO A 268 12.96 -2.81 -23.96
C PRO A 268 12.78 -3.67 -22.70
N MET A 269 12.51 -3.03 -21.56
CA MET A 269 12.33 -3.70 -20.27
C MET A 269 11.27 -3.03 -19.39
N ILE A 270 10.88 -3.68 -18.31
CA ILE A 270 10.09 -3.06 -17.24
C ILE A 270 10.97 -2.90 -16.00
N ILE A 271 10.97 -1.69 -15.44
CA ILE A 271 11.59 -1.39 -14.15
C ILE A 271 10.48 -0.97 -13.18
N THR A 272 10.34 -1.65 -12.05
CA THR A 272 9.28 -1.31 -11.10
C THR A 272 9.68 -1.45 -9.63
N GLY A 273 9.11 -0.63 -8.76
CA GLY A 273 9.35 -0.62 -7.32
C GLY A 273 9.39 0.79 -6.74
N MET A 274 10.47 1.14 -6.03
CA MET A 274 10.53 2.37 -5.22
C MET A 274 11.41 3.46 -5.84
N MET A 275 10.95 4.72 -5.78
CA MET A 275 11.66 5.87 -6.38
C MET A 275 13.10 6.04 -5.84
N ALA A 276 13.31 5.79 -4.55
CA ALA A 276 14.64 5.88 -3.95
C ALA A 276 15.64 4.86 -4.55
N MET A 277 15.17 3.67 -4.90
CA MET A 277 16.00 2.64 -5.53
C MET A 277 16.22 2.95 -7.01
N LEU A 278 15.24 3.55 -7.70
CA LEU A 278 15.42 4.04 -9.06
C LEU A 278 16.51 5.11 -9.10
N TYR A 279 16.54 6.01 -8.12
CA TYR A 279 17.61 7.00 -7.99
C TYR A 279 18.98 6.34 -7.77
N ALA A 280 19.07 5.25 -7.00
CA ALA A 280 20.32 4.52 -6.83
C ALA A 280 20.85 3.97 -8.17
N VAL A 281 19.97 3.50 -9.05
CA VAL A 281 20.31 3.11 -10.43
C VAL A 281 20.85 4.31 -11.22
N VAL A 282 20.17 5.46 -11.17
CA VAL A 282 20.61 6.69 -11.86
C VAL A 282 21.99 7.14 -11.40
N ALA A 283 22.22 7.16 -10.08
CA ALA A 283 23.49 7.54 -9.49
C ALA A 283 24.63 6.60 -9.96
N ALA A 284 24.39 5.29 -9.95
CA ALA A 284 25.35 4.31 -10.44
C ALA A 284 25.63 4.43 -11.94
N ALA A 285 24.60 4.71 -12.75
CA ALA A 285 24.75 4.90 -14.19
C ALA A 285 25.57 6.14 -14.53
N ARG A 286 25.29 7.27 -13.88
CA ARG A 286 26.05 8.51 -14.04
C ARG A 286 27.50 8.35 -13.60
N ALA A 287 27.76 7.62 -12.51
CA ALA A 287 29.12 7.30 -12.08
C ALA A 287 29.90 6.48 -13.12
N ARG A 288 29.21 5.75 -14.01
CA ARG A 288 29.78 4.99 -15.15
C ARG A 288 29.81 5.80 -16.45
N GLY A 289 29.45 7.08 -16.42
CA GLY A 289 29.43 7.96 -17.59
C GLY A 289 28.29 7.68 -18.57
N ILE A 290 27.24 6.97 -18.16
CA ILE A 290 26.05 6.74 -18.99
C ILE A 290 25.25 8.04 -19.09
N PRO A 291 24.97 8.56 -20.30
CA PRO A 291 24.24 9.80 -20.46
C PRO A 291 22.73 9.60 -20.26
N ASP A 292 22.04 10.70 -19.94
CA ASP A 292 20.58 10.75 -19.86
C ASP A 292 19.95 10.35 -21.21
N GLY A 293 18.92 9.52 -21.19
CA GLY A 293 18.22 9.04 -22.38
C GLY A 293 18.90 7.89 -23.14
N ASP A 294 19.96 7.29 -22.59
CA ASP A 294 20.63 6.13 -23.21
C ASP A 294 19.84 4.81 -23.06
N PHE A 295 18.81 4.77 -22.21
CA PHE A 295 17.92 3.62 -22.11
C PHE A 295 17.05 3.48 -23.36
N HIS A 296 16.70 2.24 -23.70
CA HIS A 296 15.82 1.94 -24.82
C HIS A 296 14.49 2.70 -24.64
N PRO A 297 13.97 3.38 -25.68
CA PRO A 297 12.80 4.24 -25.56
C PRO A 297 11.55 3.49 -25.10
N ASP A 298 11.44 2.19 -25.40
CA ASP A 298 10.34 1.35 -24.95
C ASP A 298 10.51 0.75 -23.55
N THR A 299 11.52 1.20 -22.78
CA THR A 299 11.63 0.86 -21.36
C THR A 299 10.48 1.51 -20.60
N ILE A 300 9.71 0.71 -19.86
CA ILE A 300 8.58 1.17 -19.05
C ILE A 300 9.00 1.21 -17.59
N ILE A 301 8.64 2.28 -16.89
CA ILE A 301 8.99 2.52 -15.50
C ILE A 301 7.70 2.75 -14.70
N SER A 302 7.42 1.86 -13.76
CA SER A 302 6.28 2.00 -12.83
C SER A 302 6.77 2.02 -11.40
N ILE A 303 6.62 3.16 -10.74
CA ILE A 303 7.19 3.41 -9.42
C ILE A 303 6.07 3.82 -8.47
N GLY A 304 6.29 3.60 -7.18
CA GLY A 304 5.52 4.25 -6.12
C GLY A 304 6.41 4.71 -4.98
N GLY A 305 5.76 5.33 -3.98
CA GLY A 305 6.41 5.76 -2.75
C GLY A 305 7.19 7.07 -2.90
N GLY A 306 8.22 7.25 -2.09
CA GLY A 306 8.99 8.50 -2.05
C GLY A 306 10.22 8.39 -1.15
N LYS A 307 10.69 9.52 -0.63
CA LYS A 307 11.92 9.66 0.18
C LYS A 307 11.94 8.89 1.52
N LYS A 308 10.89 8.13 1.89
CA LYS A 308 10.68 7.59 3.26
C LYS A 308 11.94 6.92 3.83
N GLY A 309 12.62 7.60 4.75
CA GLY A 309 13.82 7.12 5.46
C GLY A 309 15.15 7.27 4.72
N ASN A 310 15.16 7.77 3.49
CA ASN A 310 16.38 7.95 2.68
C ASN A 310 16.83 9.41 2.64
N ALA A 311 18.12 9.65 2.86
CA ALA A 311 18.74 10.96 2.63
C ALA A 311 19.03 11.12 1.13
N LEU A 312 18.03 11.60 0.39
CA LEU A 312 18.14 11.87 -1.05
C LEU A 312 18.28 13.38 -1.32
N PRO A 313 18.95 13.78 -2.43
CA PRO A 313 18.91 15.17 -2.91
C PRO A 313 17.48 15.67 -3.11
N ASP A 314 17.27 16.98 -3.06
CA ASP A 314 15.93 17.55 -3.22
C ASP A 314 15.38 17.38 -4.65
N ASP A 315 16.27 17.30 -5.63
CA ASP A 315 15.97 17.12 -7.06
C ASP A 315 16.00 15.65 -7.51
N TYR A 316 16.08 14.67 -6.61
CA TYR A 316 16.24 13.25 -6.96
C TYR A 316 15.17 12.72 -7.93
N GLN A 317 13.92 13.19 -7.82
CA GLN A 317 12.84 12.86 -8.74
C GLN A 317 13.13 13.43 -10.13
N GLN A 318 13.50 14.71 -10.22
CA GLN A 318 13.86 15.36 -11.48
C GLN A 318 15.04 14.64 -12.16
N GLN A 319 16.05 14.24 -11.39
CA GLN A 319 17.17 13.46 -11.91
C GLN A 319 16.72 12.12 -12.53
N CYS A 320 15.74 11.42 -11.93
CA CYS A 320 15.17 10.21 -12.51
C CYS A 320 14.37 10.50 -13.79
N HIS A 321 13.56 11.57 -13.77
CA HIS A 321 12.80 12.02 -14.95
C HIS A 321 13.71 12.34 -16.13
N ASP A 322 14.79 13.09 -15.89
CA ASP A 322 15.72 13.49 -16.94
C ASP A 322 16.52 12.31 -17.48
N PHE A 323 16.98 11.41 -16.59
CA PHE A 323 17.80 10.26 -16.96
C PHE A 323 17.04 9.25 -17.84
N PHE A 324 15.78 8.93 -17.51
CA PHE A 324 14.97 7.97 -18.26
C PHE A 324 14.03 8.60 -19.29
N LYS A 325 14.01 9.94 -19.40
CA LYS A 325 13.06 10.69 -20.23
C LYS A 325 11.61 10.29 -19.91
N LEU A 326 11.27 10.28 -18.62
CA LEU A 326 9.97 9.82 -18.12
C LEU A 326 8.84 10.74 -18.59
N GLY A 327 7.76 10.13 -19.10
CA GLY A 327 6.57 10.83 -19.57
C GLY A 327 5.40 9.88 -19.88
N PRO A 328 4.36 10.36 -20.60
CA PRO A 328 3.13 9.59 -20.82
C PRO A 328 3.32 8.30 -21.61
N GLU A 329 4.43 8.16 -22.34
CA GLU A 329 4.71 6.96 -23.12
C GLU A 329 5.34 5.83 -22.31
N ASN A 330 6.00 6.14 -21.17
CA ASN A 330 6.84 5.16 -20.49
C ASN A 330 6.81 5.19 -18.95
N PHE A 331 6.05 6.09 -18.31
CA PHE A 331 6.13 6.28 -16.87
C PHE A 331 4.78 6.24 -16.16
N CYS A 332 4.73 5.60 -14.99
CA CYS A 332 3.61 5.66 -14.07
C CYS A 332 4.12 5.77 -12.62
N ASP A 333 3.80 6.87 -11.93
CA ASP A 333 3.98 7.06 -10.50
C ASP A 333 2.65 6.83 -9.76
N GLY A 334 2.49 5.66 -9.15
CA GLY A 334 1.24 5.30 -8.48
C GLY A 334 1.12 5.88 -7.07
N TYR A 335 0.02 6.59 -6.79
CA TYR A 335 -0.35 6.93 -5.41
C TYR A 335 -1.12 5.78 -4.76
N GLY A 336 -0.67 5.32 -3.60
CA GLY A 336 -1.34 4.25 -2.88
C GLY A 336 -0.71 3.93 -1.54
N MET A 337 -1.25 2.91 -0.88
CA MET A 337 -0.78 2.40 0.41
C MET A 337 -1.19 0.93 0.58
N ALA A 338 -0.64 0.25 1.60
CA ALA A 338 -0.88 -1.18 1.83
C ALA A 338 -2.36 -1.50 2.09
N GLU A 339 -3.10 -0.51 2.59
CA GLU A 339 -4.52 -0.56 2.88
C GLU A 339 -5.43 -0.51 1.63
N MET A 340 -4.87 -0.18 0.45
CA MET A 340 -5.60 -0.09 -0.83
C MET A 340 -5.38 -1.35 -1.69
N SER A 341 -6.44 -1.83 -2.35
CA SER A 341 -6.43 -3.00 -3.24
C SER A 341 -5.55 -2.81 -4.48
N GLY A 342 -5.45 -1.58 -4.99
CA GLY A 342 -4.62 -1.20 -6.14
C GLY A 342 -3.78 0.06 -5.84
N PHE A 343 -3.66 0.93 -6.84
CA PHE A 343 -3.12 2.28 -6.71
C PHE A 343 -3.89 3.24 -7.62
N CYS A 344 -3.76 4.54 -7.39
CA CYS A 344 -4.28 5.62 -8.23
C CYS A 344 -3.21 6.01 -9.27
N PRO A 345 -3.40 5.76 -10.58
CA PRO A 345 -2.39 6.06 -11.59
C PRO A 345 -2.20 7.55 -11.85
N THR A 346 -0.98 7.92 -12.23
CA THR A 346 -0.63 9.30 -12.58
C THR A 346 -1.45 9.77 -13.77
N TRP A 347 -1.99 10.99 -13.70
CA TRP A 347 -2.61 11.63 -14.84
C TRP A 347 -1.65 12.61 -15.51
N HIS A 348 -0.92 12.17 -16.54
CA HIS A 348 0.15 12.96 -17.15
C HIS A 348 -0.26 14.36 -17.63
N SER A 349 -1.43 14.51 -18.25
CA SER A 349 -1.87 15.81 -18.80
C SER A 349 -2.30 16.82 -17.74
N GLN A 350 -2.68 16.36 -16.54
CA GLN A 350 -3.19 17.20 -15.44
C GLN A 350 -2.27 17.21 -14.21
N GLY A 351 -1.28 16.33 -14.14
CA GLY A 351 -0.58 15.99 -12.90
C GLY A 351 -1.47 15.21 -11.91
N GLY A 352 -0.92 14.83 -10.76
CA GLY A 352 -1.68 14.12 -9.72
C GLY A 352 -2.13 12.71 -10.13
N TRP A 353 -3.19 12.18 -9.51
CA TRP A 353 -3.57 10.77 -9.63
C TRP A 353 -5.08 10.55 -9.74
N VAL A 354 -5.52 9.71 -10.68
CA VAL A 354 -6.95 9.37 -10.81
C VAL A 354 -7.31 8.26 -9.84
N ILE A 355 -8.38 8.46 -9.08
CA ILE A 355 -8.89 7.50 -8.10
C ILE A 355 -9.75 6.48 -8.86
N PRO A 356 -9.46 5.16 -8.78
CA PRO A 356 -10.27 4.16 -9.43
C PRO A 356 -11.72 4.13 -8.90
N PRO A 357 -12.73 3.75 -9.71
CA PRO A 357 -14.14 3.93 -9.35
C PRO A 357 -14.64 3.03 -8.20
N TRP A 358 -13.89 2.00 -7.81
CA TRP A 358 -14.19 1.19 -6.62
C TRP A 358 -13.64 1.76 -5.32
N ILE A 359 -12.89 2.85 -5.38
CA ILE A 359 -12.44 3.60 -4.21
C ILE A 359 -13.35 4.80 -4.07
N LEU A 360 -14.11 4.84 -2.98
CA LEU A 360 -14.92 5.99 -2.60
C LEU A 360 -14.04 6.96 -1.81
N PRO A 361 -13.66 8.13 -2.35
CA PRO A 361 -12.86 9.10 -1.62
C PRO A 361 -13.69 9.94 -0.65
N LEU A 362 -13.14 10.13 0.54
CA LEU A 362 -13.66 11.01 1.58
C LEU A 362 -12.56 12.03 1.92
N VAL A 363 -12.91 13.31 1.89
CA VAL A 363 -12.07 14.40 2.37
C VAL A 363 -12.63 14.82 3.72
N LEU A 364 -11.83 14.73 4.77
CA LEU A 364 -12.21 15.07 6.14
C LEU A 364 -11.53 16.34 6.60
N ASP A 365 -12.04 16.93 7.69
CA ASP A 365 -11.27 17.93 8.42
C ASP A 365 -9.97 17.34 9.01
N GLN A 366 -9.09 18.20 9.50
CA GLN A 366 -7.77 17.78 10.00
C GLN A 366 -7.87 16.74 11.13
N ALA A 367 -8.91 16.83 11.96
CA ALA A 367 -9.17 15.90 13.07
C ALA A 367 -9.70 14.54 12.59
N GLY A 368 -10.24 14.45 11.37
CA GLY A 368 -10.85 13.24 10.83
C GLY A 368 -12.27 12.99 11.33
N GLU A 369 -12.99 14.04 11.74
CA GLU A 369 -14.31 13.95 12.37
C GLU A 369 -15.45 14.41 11.45
N LYS A 370 -15.18 15.36 10.55
CA LYS A 370 -16.20 15.96 9.68
C LYS A 370 -15.91 15.71 8.22
N LEU A 371 -16.92 15.29 7.48
CA LEU A 371 -16.87 15.18 6.02
C LEU A 371 -16.87 16.57 5.37
N LEU A 372 -15.94 16.78 4.44
CA LEU A 372 -15.78 17.99 3.64
C LEU A 372 -16.08 17.76 2.15
N ASN A 373 -16.50 16.56 1.76
CA ASN A 373 -16.92 16.28 0.38
C ASN A 373 -18.03 17.25 -0.05
N PRO A 374 -18.06 17.65 -1.34
CA PRO A 374 -19.19 18.37 -1.90
C PRO A 374 -20.47 17.54 -1.79
N ALA A 375 -21.59 18.16 -1.41
CA ALA A 375 -22.84 17.47 -1.13
C ALA A 375 -23.40 16.71 -2.35
N ASP A 376 -23.19 17.24 -3.56
CA ASP A 376 -23.61 16.66 -4.84
C ASP A 376 -22.51 15.84 -5.53
N GLY A 377 -21.36 15.66 -4.87
CA GLY A 377 -20.21 14.95 -5.44
C GLY A 377 -19.53 15.70 -6.59
N LYS A 378 -19.64 17.03 -6.67
CA LYS A 378 -19.03 17.84 -7.73
C LYS A 378 -18.15 18.96 -7.17
N GLY A 379 -17.11 19.32 -7.92
CA GLY A 379 -16.15 20.34 -7.52
C GLY A 379 -15.03 19.78 -6.66
N ARG A 380 -14.42 20.64 -5.84
CA ARG A 380 -13.18 20.32 -5.11
C ARG A 380 -13.37 20.35 -3.60
N ALA A 381 -12.64 19.48 -2.91
CA ALA A 381 -12.47 19.54 -1.47
C ALA A 381 -11.00 19.38 -1.10
N GLU A 382 -10.60 20.05 -0.02
CA GLU A 382 -9.25 19.98 0.56
C GLU A 382 -9.34 19.54 2.01
N GLY A 383 -8.48 18.60 2.42
CA GLY A 383 -8.49 18.09 3.79
C GLY A 383 -7.75 16.77 3.92
N ARG A 384 -8.04 16.05 4.99
CA ARG A 384 -7.46 14.74 5.27
C ARG A 384 -8.08 13.69 4.36
N PHE A 385 -7.25 12.93 3.67
CA PHE A 385 -7.71 11.86 2.82
C PHE A 385 -8.17 10.67 3.66
N ALA A 386 -9.35 10.18 3.34
CA ALA A 386 -9.91 8.92 3.79
C ALA A 386 -10.59 8.25 2.60
N PHE A 387 -10.86 6.95 2.71
CA PHE A 387 -11.53 6.22 1.65
C PHE A 387 -12.26 4.99 2.16
N ILE A 388 -13.23 4.51 1.38
CA ILE A 388 -13.71 3.13 1.43
C ILE A 388 -13.26 2.43 0.15
N ASP A 389 -12.47 1.37 0.29
CA ASP A 389 -12.12 0.49 -0.83
C ASP A 389 -13.13 -0.66 -0.89
N LEU A 390 -13.98 -0.65 -1.93
CA LEU A 390 -15.10 -1.58 -2.09
C LEU A 390 -14.66 -2.97 -2.56
N LEU A 391 -13.42 -3.11 -3.03
CA LEU A 391 -12.87 -4.40 -3.47
C LEU A 391 -12.30 -5.23 -2.32
N VAL A 392 -11.97 -4.58 -1.20
CA VAL A 392 -11.32 -5.26 -0.07
C VAL A 392 -12.24 -6.33 0.49
N ASP A 393 -11.74 -7.55 0.47
CA ASP A 393 -12.44 -8.74 0.89
C ASP A 393 -12.03 -9.21 2.29
N GLY A 394 -10.74 -9.31 2.57
CA GLY A 394 -10.21 -9.87 3.82
C GLY A 394 -10.43 -9.02 5.08
N ARG A 395 -10.87 -7.76 4.94
CA ARG A 395 -11.07 -6.78 6.03
C ARG A 395 -12.08 -5.69 5.63
N TRP A 396 -12.23 -4.64 6.45
CA TRP A 396 -13.26 -3.61 6.28
C TRP A 396 -13.12 -2.76 5.01
N GLY A 397 -11.91 -2.31 4.68
CA GLY A 397 -11.66 -1.45 3.51
C GLY A 397 -11.81 0.05 3.75
N GLY A 398 -12.41 0.48 4.87
CA GLY A 398 -12.50 1.89 5.27
C GLY A 398 -11.30 2.38 6.08
N LEU A 399 -10.64 3.46 5.62
CA LEU A 399 -9.44 4.00 6.25
C LEU A 399 -9.39 5.54 6.29
N ILE A 400 -8.86 6.11 7.38
CA ILE A 400 -8.35 7.49 7.48
C ILE A 400 -6.83 7.48 7.33
N THR A 401 -6.30 8.35 6.48
CA THR A 401 -4.87 8.45 6.20
C THR A 401 -4.20 9.62 6.94
N GLY A 402 -2.86 9.66 6.88
CA GLY A 402 -2.03 10.79 7.31
C GLY A 402 -1.85 11.89 6.26
N ASP A 403 -2.56 11.78 5.12
CA ASP A 403 -2.33 12.60 3.95
C ASP A 403 -3.33 13.76 3.89
N LYS A 404 -2.83 14.95 3.59
CA LYS A 404 -3.61 16.12 3.21
C LYS A 404 -3.67 16.19 1.69
N VAL A 405 -4.87 16.19 1.13
CA VAL A 405 -5.11 16.15 -0.31
C VAL A 405 -6.04 17.28 -0.77
N VAL A 406 -5.94 17.61 -2.05
CA VAL A 406 -7.01 18.27 -2.80
C VAL A 406 -7.58 17.25 -3.77
N ILE A 407 -8.88 16.98 -3.70
CA ILE A 407 -9.59 16.09 -4.63
C ILE A 407 -10.55 16.90 -5.49
N ASP A 408 -10.49 16.70 -6.80
CA ASP A 408 -11.49 17.12 -7.77
C ASP A 408 -12.44 15.96 -8.05
N PHE A 409 -13.71 16.10 -7.67
CA PHE A 409 -14.75 15.08 -7.83
C PHE A 409 -15.43 15.14 -9.19
N SER A 410 -15.16 16.17 -9.99
CA SER A 410 -15.76 16.34 -11.32
C SER A 410 -14.73 16.84 -12.34
N PRO A 411 -13.63 16.10 -12.57
CA PRO A 411 -12.68 16.47 -13.60
C PRO A 411 -13.32 16.40 -14.99
N THR A 412 -12.81 17.19 -15.92
CA THR A 412 -13.37 17.32 -17.29
C THR A 412 -12.35 17.09 -18.41
N ALA A 413 -11.06 16.98 -18.07
CA ALA A 413 -10.02 16.73 -19.06
C ALA A 413 -10.04 15.28 -19.54
N ASP A 414 -9.61 15.05 -20.78
CA ASP A 414 -9.39 13.74 -21.41
C ASP A 414 -10.55 12.72 -21.29
N GLY A 415 -11.77 13.19 -21.00
CA GLY A 415 -12.95 12.33 -20.79
C GLY A 415 -12.90 11.50 -19.50
N VAL A 416 -11.99 11.80 -18.56
CA VAL A 416 -11.94 11.13 -17.25
C VAL A 416 -13.13 11.56 -16.41
N THR A 417 -13.86 10.59 -15.84
CA THR A 417 -15.06 10.83 -15.05
C THR A 417 -14.91 10.43 -13.57
N CYS A 418 -13.80 9.77 -13.22
CA CYS A 418 -13.48 9.42 -11.84
C CYS A 418 -12.81 10.57 -11.07
N PRO A 419 -12.91 10.62 -9.73
CA PRO A 419 -12.25 11.64 -8.92
C PRO A 419 -10.73 11.68 -9.11
N HIS A 420 -10.12 12.84 -8.93
CA HIS A 420 -8.71 13.13 -9.18
C HIS A 420 -8.06 13.76 -7.95
N VAL A 421 -7.00 13.13 -7.43
CA VAL A 421 -6.12 13.75 -6.43
C VAL A 421 -5.21 14.75 -7.14
N VAL A 422 -5.49 16.04 -6.96
CA VAL A 422 -4.76 17.15 -7.58
C VAL A 422 -3.41 17.38 -6.89
N THR A 423 -3.41 17.36 -5.56
CA THR A 423 -2.20 17.51 -4.74
C THR A 423 -2.26 16.58 -3.53
N MET A 424 -1.09 16.20 -3.03
CA MET A 424 -0.93 15.40 -1.82
C MET A 424 0.31 15.89 -1.05
N THR A 425 0.17 16.03 0.26
CA THR A 425 1.26 16.19 1.22
C THR A 425 0.93 15.43 2.49
N ARG A 426 1.89 15.16 3.37
CA ARG A 426 1.61 14.50 4.66
C ARG A 426 1.44 15.53 5.75
N TYR A 427 0.44 15.36 6.62
CA TYR A 427 0.21 16.28 7.74
C TYR A 427 1.46 16.46 8.61
N LYS A 428 2.15 15.37 8.93
CA LYS A 428 3.39 15.39 9.71
C LYS A 428 4.55 16.18 9.07
N ASP A 429 4.51 16.40 7.76
CA ASP A 429 5.57 17.09 7.01
C ASP A 429 5.25 18.61 6.89
N LEU A 430 4.08 19.06 7.37
CA LEU A 430 3.66 20.47 7.37
C LEU A 430 4.21 21.24 8.59
N PRO A 431 4.42 22.57 8.49
CA PRO A 431 4.78 23.41 9.63
C PRO A 431 3.72 23.34 10.74
N GLY A 432 4.12 22.93 11.94
CA GLY A 432 3.20 22.72 13.07
C GLY A 432 2.29 21.48 12.93
N GLY A 433 2.61 20.59 11.97
CA GLY A 433 1.83 19.41 11.65
C GLY A 433 1.75 18.40 12.79
N ASP A 434 0.54 18.18 13.31
CA ASP A 434 0.20 17.03 14.14
C ASP A 434 -0.64 16.05 13.30
N ASP A 435 -0.19 14.79 13.24
CA ASP A 435 -0.90 13.69 12.57
C ASP A 435 -1.79 12.90 13.54
N LYS A 436 -2.01 13.42 14.76
CA LYS A 436 -2.89 12.80 15.74
C LYS A 436 -4.36 12.93 15.35
N LEU A 437 -5.05 11.81 15.42
CA LEU A 437 -6.51 11.71 15.33
C LEU A 437 -7.13 11.80 16.74
N SER A 438 -8.22 12.54 16.89
CA SER A 438 -8.82 13.00 18.16
C SER A 438 -9.64 11.94 18.92
N CYS A 439 -9.17 10.69 19.02
CA CYS A 439 -9.84 9.55 19.71
C CYS A 439 -10.85 8.75 18.88
N ALA A 440 -11.06 9.04 17.60
CA ALA A 440 -11.71 8.07 16.70
C ALA A 440 -10.84 6.83 16.44
N GLY A 441 -9.56 6.84 16.85
CA GLY A 441 -8.54 5.87 16.46
C GLY A 441 -8.15 4.79 17.47
N THR A 442 -8.53 4.85 18.74
CA THR A 442 -8.04 3.87 19.75
C THR A 442 -9.06 2.77 20.05
N ILE A 443 -9.12 1.81 19.13
CA ILE A 443 -9.83 0.52 19.29
C ILE A 443 -9.15 -0.39 20.34
N ASP A 444 -8.03 0.04 20.93
CA ASP A 444 -7.29 -0.64 22.00
C ASP A 444 -8.17 -1.13 23.16
N ALA A 445 -9.24 -0.41 23.49
CA ALA A 445 -10.19 -0.85 24.52
C ALA A 445 -11.05 -2.04 24.06
N TYR A 446 -11.49 -2.04 22.79
CA TYR A 446 -12.35 -3.07 22.21
C TYR A 446 -11.61 -4.40 21.97
N VAL A 447 -10.33 -4.32 21.60
CA VAL A 447 -9.45 -5.50 21.44
C VAL A 447 -9.22 -6.19 22.78
N ARG A 448 -8.95 -5.44 23.86
CA ARG A 448 -8.74 -6.01 25.20
C ARG A 448 -10.00 -6.70 25.73
N GLY A 449 -11.19 -6.13 25.50
CA GLY A 449 -12.46 -6.72 25.90
C GLY A 449 -12.82 -8.01 25.14
N SER A 450 -12.39 -8.13 23.88
CA SER A 450 -12.70 -9.31 23.04
C SER A 450 -11.75 -10.49 23.26
N ILE A 451 -10.54 -10.25 23.79
CA ILE A 451 -9.50 -11.27 23.98
C ILE A 451 -9.36 -11.67 25.47
N GLY A 452 -9.84 -10.83 26.39
CA GLY A 452 -9.85 -11.07 27.83
C GLY A 452 -11.07 -11.83 28.36
N ALA A 453 -12.05 -12.15 27.52
CA ALA A 453 -13.24 -12.95 27.85
C ALA A 453 -13.03 -14.45 27.63
#